data_AF-A0A439DCF9-F1
#
_entry.id   AF-A0A439DCF9-F1
#
_cell.length_a   1.000
_cell.length_b   1.000
_cell.length_c   1.000
_cell.angle_alpha   90.00
_cell.angle_beta   90.00
_cell.angle_gamma   90.00
#
_symmetry.space_group_name_H-M   'P 1'
#
loop_
_entity.id
_entity.type
_entity.pdbx_description
1 polymer ?
#
loop_
_entity_poly.entity_id
_entity_poly.type
_entity_poly.pdbx_seq_one_letter_code
_entity_poly.pdbx_strand_id
1 'polypeptide(L)'
;ADLNGDADLRFHDAKLASGTLGLATKSGTVCRMVDFGPDSTRLKRGDIAVQRATIHAWGNPSKTEWARMVFVLQDTKPLVVNGLRYGEDYGRGTEGVLPSGNDD
;
A
#
# COMPACT_ATOMS: atom_id res chain seq x y z
N ALA A 1 -4.51 -9.50 8.26
CA ALA A 1 -5.83 -8.98 7.88
C ALA A 1 -6.55 -10.02 7.04
N ASP A 2 -7.89 -9.99 7.02
CA ASP A 2 -8.66 -10.67 5.99
C ASP A 2 -8.95 -9.67 4.87
N LEU A 3 -8.37 -9.91 3.69
CA LEU A 3 -8.57 -9.06 2.51
C LEU A 3 -9.69 -9.58 1.62
N ASN A 4 -10.43 -10.62 2.03
CA ASN A 4 -11.54 -11.17 1.26
C ASN A 4 -12.84 -10.41 1.54
N GLY A 5 -13.69 -10.27 0.51
CA GLY A 5 -15.03 -9.66 0.66
C GLY A 5 -15.03 -8.23 1.20
N ASP A 6 -13.96 -7.45 0.91
CA ASP A 6 -13.81 -6.03 1.25
C ASP A 6 -13.92 -5.68 2.73
N ALA A 7 -13.55 -6.62 3.62
CA ALA A 7 -13.58 -6.41 5.06
C ALA A 7 -12.64 -5.27 5.51
N ASP A 8 -11.49 -5.15 4.88
CA ASP A 8 -10.50 -4.11 5.12
C ASP A 8 -10.99 -2.72 4.69
N LEU A 9 -11.71 -2.61 3.57
CA LEU A 9 -12.29 -1.35 3.10
C LEU A 9 -13.31 -0.79 4.11
N ARG A 10 -14.18 -1.65 4.65
CA ARG A 10 -15.16 -1.24 5.67
C ARG A 10 -14.49 -0.72 6.94
N PHE A 11 -13.41 -1.36 7.37
CA PHE A 11 -12.62 -0.89 8.51
C PHE A 11 -11.94 0.46 8.23
N HIS A 12 -11.36 0.61 7.04
CA HIS A 12 -10.75 1.85 6.57
C HIS A 12 -11.76 3.01 6.60
N ASP A 13 -12.95 2.81 6.03
CA ASP A 13 -13.98 3.86 5.95
C ASP A 13 -14.46 4.27 7.34
N ALA A 14 -14.65 3.31 8.24
CA ALA A 14 -14.96 3.58 9.64
C ALA A 14 -13.85 4.38 10.33
N LYS A 15 -12.58 4.10 10.01
CA LYS A 15 -11.45 4.82 10.60
C LYS A 15 -11.33 6.25 10.05
N LEU A 16 -11.55 6.46 8.75
CA LEU A 16 -11.62 7.80 8.16
C LEU A 16 -12.75 8.62 8.79
N ALA A 17 -13.93 8.01 8.94
CA ALA A 17 -15.08 8.65 9.59
C ALA A 17 -14.82 9.06 11.04
N SER A 18 -13.89 8.38 11.75
CA SER A 18 -13.49 8.75 13.11
C SER A 18 -12.75 10.09 13.23
N GLY A 19 -12.31 10.69 12.11
CA GLY A 19 -11.62 11.98 12.07
C GLY A 19 -10.24 12.00 12.73
N THR A 20 -9.78 10.89 13.31
CA THR A 20 -8.51 10.77 14.03
C THR A 20 -7.62 9.73 13.38
N LEU A 21 -6.59 10.19 12.67
CA LEU A 21 -5.57 9.34 12.06
C LEU A 21 -4.33 9.37 12.96
N GLY A 22 -4.01 8.23 13.59
CA GLY A 22 -2.99 8.14 14.63
C GLY A 22 -1.56 8.36 14.16
N LEU A 23 -1.31 8.37 12.84
CA LEU A 23 0.03 8.47 12.28
C LEU A 23 0.03 9.33 11.01
N ALA A 24 0.34 10.61 11.16
CA ALA A 24 0.51 11.54 10.03
C ALA A 24 1.91 12.18 10.06
N THR A 25 2.64 12.09 8.96
CA THR A 25 3.94 12.74 8.79
C THR A 25 3.74 14.24 8.54
N LYS A 26 4.65 15.08 9.04
CA LYS A 26 4.65 16.52 8.75
C LYS A 26 5.08 16.72 7.29
N SER A 27 4.12 17.09 6.42
CA SER A 27 4.25 17.53 5.01
C SER A 27 4.81 16.53 3.98
N GLY A 28 4.44 16.73 2.70
CA GLY A 28 4.87 15.91 1.55
C GLY A 28 3.73 15.55 0.59
N THR A 29 4.06 15.05 -0.60
CA THR A 29 3.11 14.48 -1.59
C THR A 29 3.80 13.31 -2.28
N VAL A 30 3.08 12.21 -2.49
CA VAL A 30 3.62 11.03 -3.18
C VAL A 30 2.62 10.54 -4.22
N CYS A 31 3.12 10.13 -5.38
CA CYS A 31 2.35 9.39 -6.36
C CYS A 31 2.41 7.89 -6.05
N ARG A 32 1.27 7.26 -5.79
CA ARG A 32 1.09 5.81 -5.84
C ARG A 32 0.95 5.40 -7.30
N MET A 33 1.77 4.48 -7.78
CA MET A 33 1.64 3.86 -9.10
C MET A 33 1.24 2.40 -8.95
N VAL A 34 0.33 1.92 -9.79
CA VAL A 34 -0.19 0.53 -9.80
C VAL A 34 -0.49 0.08 -11.22
N ASP A 35 -0.54 -1.23 -11.45
CA ASP A 35 -0.71 -1.84 -12.78
C ASP A 35 -2.15 -1.77 -13.33
N PHE A 36 -3.00 -0.92 -12.75
CA PHE A 36 -4.37 -0.71 -13.19
C PHE A 36 -4.77 0.77 -13.04
N GLY A 37 -5.73 1.20 -13.86
CA GLY A 37 -6.15 2.59 -13.96
C GLY A 37 -6.47 3.25 -12.60
N PRO A 38 -6.11 4.53 -12.39
CA PRO A 38 -5.56 5.47 -13.37
C PRO A 38 -4.02 5.42 -13.53
N ASP A 39 -3.38 4.29 -13.27
CA ASP A 39 -1.92 4.02 -13.32
C ASP A 39 -1.10 4.79 -12.28
N SER A 40 -1.45 6.05 -11.99
CA SER A 40 -0.90 6.83 -10.89
C SER A 40 -1.94 7.69 -10.18
N THR A 41 -1.90 7.70 -8.85
CA THR A 41 -2.75 8.55 -7.99
C THR A 41 -1.87 9.41 -7.10
N ARG A 42 -2.07 10.75 -7.13
CA ARG A 42 -1.38 11.68 -6.24
C ARG A 42 -2.01 11.66 -4.85
N LEU A 43 -1.22 11.29 -3.84
CA LEU A 43 -1.56 11.36 -2.43
C LEU A 43 -0.94 12.61 -1.83
N LYS A 44 -1.77 13.44 -1.21
CA LYS A 44 -1.39 14.62 -0.45
C LYS A 44 -1.20 14.26 1.03
N ARG A 45 -0.72 15.24 1.80
CA ARG A 45 -0.64 15.12 3.26
C ARG A 45 -1.99 14.72 3.84
N GLY A 46 -1.97 13.66 4.66
CA GLY A 46 -3.16 13.17 5.36
C GLY A 46 -3.96 12.13 4.57
N ASP A 47 -3.68 11.97 3.27
CA ASP A 47 -4.29 10.91 2.48
C ASP A 47 -3.72 9.55 2.91
N ILE A 48 -4.59 8.54 2.87
CA ILE A 48 -4.24 7.15 3.16
C ILE A 48 -4.45 6.35 1.88
N ALA A 49 -3.51 5.47 1.58
CA ALA A 49 -3.67 4.43 0.58
C ALA A 49 -3.68 3.06 1.27
N VAL A 50 -4.68 2.24 0.94
CA VAL A 50 -4.72 0.83 1.31
C VAL A 50 -4.21 0.02 0.13
N GLN A 51 -3.17 -0.78 0.37
CA GLN A 51 -2.53 -1.57 -0.67
C GLN A 51 -2.72 -3.06 -0.40
N ARG A 52 -3.63 -3.67 -1.16
CA ARG A 52 -4.04 -5.07 -1.01
C ARG A 52 -3.22 -5.98 -1.92
N ALA A 53 -1.96 -6.20 -1.57
CA ALA A 53 -1.04 -7.09 -2.31
C ALA A 53 -0.92 -6.78 -3.82
N THR A 54 -0.98 -5.49 -4.18
CA THR A 54 -0.81 -5.03 -5.56
C THR A 54 0.65 -4.71 -5.84
N ILE A 55 1.18 -5.12 -7.00
CA ILE A 55 2.44 -4.58 -7.53
C ILE A 55 2.28 -3.07 -7.68
N HIS A 56 3.28 -2.32 -7.21
CA HIS A 56 3.18 -0.87 -7.08
C HIS A 56 4.55 -0.23 -7.00
N ALA A 57 4.59 1.07 -7.28
CA ALA A 57 5.76 1.91 -7.09
C ALA A 57 5.38 3.26 -6.47
N TRP A 58 6.34 3.91 -5.83
CA TRP A 58 6.18 5.22 -5.21
C TRP A 58 7.09 6.24 -5.88
N GLY A 59 6.53 7.38 -6.28
CA GLY A 59 7.27 8.46 -6.92
C GLY A 59 7.01 9.79 -6.22
N ASN A 60 8.07 10.52 -5.89
CA ASN A 60 7.93 11.91 -5.46
C ASN A 60 7.91 12.82 -6.70
N PRO A 61 6.78 13.45 -7.06
CA PRO A 61 6.70 14.30 -8.23
C PRO A 61 7.39 15.67 -8.04
N SER A 62 7.79 16.02 -6.81
CA SER A 62 8.46 17.29 -6.54
C SER A 62 9.94 17.21 -6.90
N LYS A 63 10.45 18.29 -7.51
CA LYS A 63 11.87 18.45 -7.83
C LYS A 63 12.65 19.13 -6.69
N THR A 64 11.96 19.73 -5.73
CA THR A 64 12.55 20.59 -4.69
C THR A 64 12.16 20.19 -3.27
N GLU A 65 11.05 19.46 -3.10
CA GLU A 65 10.50 19.11 -1.80
C GLU A 65 10.61 17.61 -1.55
N TRP A 66 10.92 17.25 -0.31
CA TRP A 66 10.91 15.87 0.14
C TRP A 66 9.48 15.38 0.42
N ALA A 67 9.27 14.08 0.27
CA ALA A 67 8.06 13.42 0.71
C ALA A 67 8.38 12.37 1.78
N ARG A 68 7.57 12.30 2.83
CA ARG A 68 7.71 11.30 3.90
C ARG A 68 6.43 10.51 4.04
N MET A 69 6.54 9.20 3.91
CA MET A 69 5.47 8.23 4.14
C MET A 69 5.79 7.36 5.34
N VAL A 70 4.75 6.81 5.95
CA VAL A 70 4.90 5.68 6.87
C VAL A 70 4.19 4.49 6.25
N PHE A 71 4.91 3.38 6.19
CA PHE A 71 4.34 2.09 5.84
C PHE A 71 4.03 1.33 7.12
N VAL A 72 2.80 0.81 7.19
CA VAL A 72 2.41 -0.21 8.16
C VAL A 72 2.11 -1.45 7.33
N LEU A 73 3.01 -2.42 7.37
CA LEU A 73 2.83 -3.69 6.71
C LEU A 73 2.12 -4.62 7.69
N GLN A 74 0.97 -5.13 7.28
CA GLN A 74 0.21 -6.08 8.09
C GLN A 74 0.15 -7.40 7.34
N ASP A 75 0.54 -8.48 8.03
CA ASP A 75 0.46 -9.83 7.48
C ASP A 75 -0.97 -10.16 7.03
N THR A 76 -1.08 -10.89 5.92
CA THR A 76 -2.34 -11.34 5.36
C THR A 76 -2.30 -12.84 5.12
N LYS A 77 -3.48 -13.48 5.10
CA LYS A 77 -3.61 -14.81 4.53
C LYS A 77 -3.20 -14.79 3.04
N PRO A 78 -2.76 -15.93 2.46
CA PRO A 78 -2.39 -16.00 1.05
C PRO A 78 -3.48 -15.46 0.14
N LEU A 79 -3.09 -14.64 -0.85
CA LEU A 79 -4.00 -14.12 -1.85
C LEU A 79 -4.27 -15.21 -2.91
N VAL A 80 -5.54 -15.56 -3.09
CA VAL A 80 -5.98 -16.51 -4.12
C VAL A 80 -7.00 -15.82 -5.02
N VAL A 81 -6.72 -15.76 -6.32
CA VAL A 81 -7.64 -15.20 -7.33
C VAL A 81 -7.86 -16.25 -8.40
N ASN A 82 -9.13 -16.61 -8.66
CA ASN A 82 -9.50 -17.65 -9.62
C ASN A 82 -8.77 -19.00 -9.41
N GLY A 83 -8.48 -19.36 -8.16
CA GLY A 83 -7.77 -20.59 -7.81
C GLY A 83 -6.24 -20.51 -7.92
N LEU A 84 -5.67 -19.41 -8.40
CA LEU A 84 -4.23 -19.17 -8.43
C LEU A 84 -3.77 -18.45 -7.16
N ARG A 85 -2.79 -19.02 -6.46
CA ARG A 85 -2.12 -18.39 -5.32
C ARG A 85 -1.06 -17.41 -5.84
N TYR A 86 -1.09 -16.19 -5.35
CA TYR A 86 -0.09 -15.16 -5.64
C TYR A 86 0.89 -15.11 -4.46
N GLY A 87 2.18 -15.25 -4.78
CA GLY A 87 3.29 -15.18 -3.82
C GLY A 87 4.07 -13.87 -3.96
N GLU A 88 5.21 -13.79 -3.28
CA GLU A 88 6.05 -12.60 -3.31
C GLU A 88 6.72 -12.40 -4.68
N ASP A 89 6.52 -11.22 -5.26
CA ASP A 89 7.31 -10.70 -6.39
C ASP A 89 7.80 -9.30 -6.03
N TYR A 90 9.11 -9.20 -5.77
CA TYR A 90 9.75 -7.96 -5.34
C TYR A 90 10.16 -7.04 -6.50
N GLY A 91 10.02 -7.49 -7.75
CA GLY A 91 10.48 -6.73 -8.91
C GLY A 91 12.00 -6.59 -8.98
N ARG A 92 12.47 -5.52 -9.61
CA ARG A 92 13.91 -5.28 -9.85
C ARG A 92 14.51 -4.37 -8.78
N GLY A 93 15.79 -4.61 -8.43
CA GLY A 93 16.53 -3.75 -7.49
C GLY A 93 16.31 -4.08 -6.01
N THR A 94 15.79 -5.26 -5.71
CA THR A 94 15.50 -5.74 -4.35
C THR A 94 16.46 -6.85 -3.93
N GLU A 95 17.64 -6.93 -4.53
CA GLU A 95 18.67 -7.90 -4.15
C GLU A 95 19.02 -7.75 -2.67
N GLY A 96 18.89 -8.84 -1.90
CA GLY A 96 19.17 -8.87 -0.47
C GLY A 96 17.97 -8.58 0.44
N VAL A 97 16.77 -8.33 -0.10
CA VAL A 97 15.53 -8.34 0.69
C VAL A 97 15.21 -9.78 1.08
N LEU A 98 15.08 -10.04 2.37
CA LEU A 98 14.71 -11.36 2.89
C LEU A 98 13.23 -11.65 2.60
N PRO A 99 12.88 -12.91 2.27
CA PRO A 99 11.49 -13.31 2.09
C PRO A 99 10.69 -13.07 3.37
N SER A 100 9.38 -12.80 3.25
CA SER A 100 8.53 -12.62 4.44
C SER A 100 8.29 -13.93 5.20
N GLY A 101 8.54 -15.08 4.55
CA GLY A 101 8.30 -16.40 5.14
C GLY A 101 6.82 -16.77 5.25
N ASN A 102 5.95 -16.02 4.58
CA ASN A 102 4.50 -16.25 4.53
C ASN A 102 4.08 -16.97 3.22
N ASP A 103 5.06 -17.52 2.49
CA ASP A 103 4.87 -18.15 1.19
C ASP A 103 4.67 -19.68 1.25
N ASP A 104 4.71 -20.27 2.44
CA ASP A 104 4.47 -21.70 2.70
C ASP A 104 2.99 -22.03 3.02
#